data_AF-A0A946H6C2-F1
#
_entry.id   AF-A0A946H6C2-F1
#
_cell.length_a   1.000
_cell.length_b   1.000
_cell.length_c   1.000
_cell.angle_alpha   90.00
_cell.angle_beta   90.00
_cell.angle_gamma   90.00
#
_symmetry.space_group_name_H-M   'P 1'
#
loop_
_entity.id
_entity.type
_entity.pdbx_description
1 polymer ?
#
loop_
_entity_poly.entity_id
_entity_poly.type
_entity_poly.pdbx_seq_one_letter_code
_entity_poly.pdbx_strand_id
1 'polypeptide(L)'
;MIKLYIIGVFFLSFIVAMNQNENNILENDKTVSNFADTVSKQEFKELITNRLIDPIRACLMEKDPHMFMTKCYTTLDIIIDGQDISEYSRRIYKKYEVSGEIEFVECGQKQHLCSFEAFVGADSVVVRDAFRNPWQNSDIYTRDFCKDILQND
;
A
#
# COMPACT_ATOMS: atom_id res chain seq x y z
N MET A 1 55.83 24.41 -1.85
CA MET A 1 54.89 23.75 -2.78
C MET A 1 54.04 22.77 -1.99
N ILE A 2 52.91 23.24 -1.47
CA ILE A 2 51.95 22.45 -0.68
C ILE A 2 50.94 21.87 -1.67
N LYS A 3 51.04 20.57 -1.95
CA LYS A 3 50.09 19.87 -2.81
C LYS A 3 49.03 19.15 -1.96
N LEU A 4 47.85 19.76 -1.93
CA LEU A 4 46.52 19.16 -2.03
C LEU A 4 46.47 17.62 -1.94
N TYR A 5 46.15 17.07 -0.76
CA TYR A 5 45.51 15.75 -0.61
C TYR A 5 44.77 15.66 0.74
N ILE A 6 43.81 16.55 0.99
CA ILE A 6 42.82 16.40 2.08
C ILE A 6 41.43 16.80 1.56
N ILE A 7 41.01 16.21 0.44
CA ILE A 7 39.64 16.31 -0.06
C ILE A 7 39.32 14.95 -0.70
N GLY A 8 39.24 13.90 0.12
CA GLY A 8 39.00 12.55 -0.38
C GLY A 8 38.39 11.57 0.62
N VAL A 9 38.15 11.99 1.87
CA VAL A 9 37.62 11.11 2.92
C VAL A 9 36.28 11.60 3.48
N PHE A 10 35.82 12.81 3.11
CA PHE A 10 34.56 13.38 3.61
C PHE A 10 33.32 13.05 2.77
N PHE A 11 33.46 12.43 1.59
CA PHE A 11 32.31 12.10 0.73
C PHE A 11 31.79 10.66 0.88
N LEU A 12 32.54 9.77 1.54
CA LEU A 12 32.07 8.39 1.79
C LEU A 12 31.20 8.25 3.04
N SER A 13 31.21 9.22 3.95
CA SER A 13 30.35 9.21 5.15
C SER A 13 28.92 9.69 4.90
N PHE A 14 28.66 10.40 3.80
CA PHE A 14 27.30 10.86 3.46
C PHE A 14 26.42 9.78 2.83
N ILE A 15 27.01 8.77 2.16
CA ILE A 15 26.22 7.71 1.52
C ILE A 15 25.67 6.72 2.55
N VAL A 16 26.33 6.55 3.70
CA VAL A 16 25.85 5.65 4.76
C VAL A 16 24.71 6.28 5.59
N ALA A 17 24.64 7.60 5.67
CA ALA A 17 23.57 8.31 6.40
C ALA A 17 22.20 8.27 5.69
N MET A 18 22.16 8.12 4.36
CA MET A 18 20.90 8.06 3.62
C MET A 18 20.26 6.66 3.59
N ASN A 19 20.98 5.61 4.01
CA ASN A 19 20.46 4.24 4.06
C ASN A 19 20.03 3.80 5.47
N GLN A 20 20.09 4.70 6.47
CA GLN A 20 19.61 4.46 7.84
C GLN A 20 18.25 5.11 8.13
N ASN A 21 17.65 5.79 7.17
CA ASN A 21 16.36 6.48 7.36
C ASN A 21 15.14 5.55 7.16
N GLU A 22 15.30 4.36 6.59
CA GLU A 22 14.18 3.43 6.37
C GLU A 22 13.92 2.52 7.58
N ASN A 23 14.90 2.33 8.47
CA ASN A 23 14.77 1.44 9.63
C ASN A 23 14.38 2.16 10.94
N ASN A 24 14.40 3.49 10.97
CA ASN A 24 14.12 4.28 12.19
C ASN A 24 12.65 4.70 12.36
N ILE A 25 11.78 4.38 11.40
CA ILE A 25 10.34 4.68 11.52
C ILE A 25 9.63 3.67 12.45
N LEU A 26 10.26 2.53 12.76
CA LEU A 26 9.60 1.44 13.49
C LEU A 26 9.86 1.39 15.01
N GLU A 27 10.79 2.17 15.56
CA GLU A 27 11.33 1.87 16.91
C GLU A 27 11.04 2.87 18.03
N ASN A 28 10.25 3.94 17.82
CA ASN A 28 10.06 4.97 18.87
C ASN A 28 8.62 5.19 19.35
N ASP A 29 7.76 4.17 19.30
CA ASP A 29 6.38 4.28 19.82
C ASP A 29 6.04 3.18 20.83
N LYS A 30 6.98 2.88 21.74
CA LYS A 30 6.70 2.13 22.98
C LYS A 30 6.21 3.08 24.08
N THR A 31 5.16 3.83 23.80
CA THR A 31 4.29 4.40 24.83
C THR A 31 3.05 3.54 24.90
N VAL A 32 3.03 2.68 25.93
CA VAL A 32 1.87 1.89 26.34
C VAL A 32 0.71 2.84 26.61
N SER A 33 -0.20 2.97 25.65
CA SER A 33 -1.54 3.49 25.88
C SER A 33 -2.53 2.34 25.59
N ASN A 34 -3.15 1.83 26.66
CA ASN A 34 -4.17 0.78 26.63
C ASN A 34 -5.54 1.33 26.19
N PHE A 35 -5.58 2.17 25.15
CA PHE A 35 -6.79 2.39 24.38
C PHE A 35 -6.68 1.52 23.14
N ALA A 36 -7.68 0.66 22.91
CA ALA A 36 -7.78 -0.06 21.67
C ALA A 36 -7.83 0.97 20.54
N ASP A 37 -6.69 1.19 19.87
CA ASP A 37 -6.53 2.15 18.79
C ASP A 37 -7.22 1.56 17.56
N THR A 38 -8.56 1.59 17.53
CA THR A 38 -9.36 0.99 16.46
C THR A 38 -9.70 2.03 15.41
N VAL A 39 -9.67 1.64 14.15
CA VAL A 39 -10.16 2.45 13.01
C VAL A 39 -11.63 2.11 12.78
N SER A 40 -12.44 3.11 12.45
CA SER A 40 -13.81 2.81 12.00
C SER A 40 -13.80 2.11 10.63
N LYS A 41 -14.80 1.29 10.33
CA LYS A 41 -14.89 0.64 9.00
C LYS A 41 -14.89 1.66 7.87
N GLN A 42 -15.57 2.79 8.06
CA GLN A 42 -15.67 3.84 7.07
C GLN A 42 -14.31 4.51 6.85
N GLU A 43 -13.63 4.91 7.92
CA GLU A 43 -12.30 5.52 7.85
C GLU A 43 -11.28 4.57 7.22
N PHE A 44 -11.30 3.29 7.58
CA PHE A 44 -10.45 2.29 6.95
C PHE A 44 -10.77 2.16 5.45
N LYS A 45 -12.06 2.06 5.10
CA LYS A 45 -12.50 1.97 3.71
C LYS A 45 -12.04 3.19 2.92
N GLU A 46 -12.20 4.40 3.46
CA GLU A 46 -11.76 5.64 2.84
C GLU A 46 -10.25 5.67 2.66
N LEU A 47 -9.47 5.30 3.68
CA LEU A 47 -8.01 5.26 3.60
C LEU A 47 -7.52 4.28 2.52
N ILE A 48 -7.97 3.02 2.55
CA ILE A 48 -7.57 2.03 1.54
C ILE A 48 -8.10 2.42 0.16
N THR A 49 -9.34 2.92 0.06
CA THR A 49 -9.90 3.35 -1.24
C THR A 49 -9.05 4.44 -1.85
N ASN A 50 -8.77 5.51 -1.11
CA ASN A 50 -8.05 6.67 -1.62
C ASN A 50 -6.57 6.38 -1.90
N ARG A 51 -5.94 5.53 -1.09
CA ARG A 51 -4.48 5.29 -1.14
C ARG A 51 -4.06 4.07 -1.96
N LEU A 52 -4.96 3.11 -2.17
CA LEU A 52 -4.65 1.84 -2.83
C LEU A 52 -5.58 1.59 -4.02
N ILE A 53 -6.90 1.58 -3.79
CA ILE A 53 -7.87 1.16 -4.81
C ILE A 53 -8.01 2.19 -5.93
N ASP A 54 -8.17 3.47 -5.61
CA ASP A 54 -8.38 4.52 -6.62
C ASP A 54 -7.17 4.71 -7.54
N PRO A 55 -5.91 4.73 -7.05
CA PRO A 55 -4.74 4.73 -7.93
C PRO A 55 -4.68 3.51 -8.86
N ILE A 56 -4.97 2.31 -8.34
CA ILE A 56 -5.02 1.08 -9.14
C ILE A 56 -6.14 1.14 -10.19
N ARG A 57 -7.33 1.59 -9.79
CA ARG A 57 -8.46 1.77 -10.70
C ARG A 57 -8.10 2.74 -11.82
N ALA A 58 -7.46 3.85 -11.48
CA ALA A 58 -7.07 4.86 -12.46
C ALA A 58 -6.14 4.29 -13.53
N CYS A 59 -5.13 3.50 -13.15
CA CYS A 59 -4.22 2.92 -14.14
C CYS A 59 -4.83 1.75 -14.92
N LEU A 60 -5.75 0.97 -14.33
CA LEU A 60 -6.53 -0.02 -15.07
C LEU A 60 -7.47 0.64 -16.09
N MET A 61 -8.11 1.75 -15.70
CA MET A 61 -8.94 2.56 -16.61
C MET A 61 -8.13 3.18 -17.74
N GLU A 62 -6.87 3.55 -17.49
CA GLU A 62 -5.96 4.03 -18.54
C GLU A 62 -5.58 2.91 -19.51
N LYS A 63 -5.28 1.70 -18.99
CA LYS A 63 -4.92 0.54 -19.80
C LYS A 63 -6.08 0.05 -20.67
N ASP A 64 -7.27 -0.08 -20.08
CA ASP A 64 -8.46 -0.55 -20.79
C ASP A 64 -9.72 0.24 -20.36
N PRO A 65 -9.96 1.41 -20.98
CA PRO A 65 -11.11 2.24 -20.66
C PRO A 65 -12.45 1.54 -20.91
N HIS A 66 -12.49 0.62 -21.88
CA HIS A 66 -13.73 -0.01 -22.31
C HIS A 66 -14.34 -0.87 -21.21
N MET A 67 -13.51 -1.52 -20.39
CA MET A 67 -13.95 -2.32 -19.24
C MET A 67 -14.67 -1.52 -18.15
N PHE A 68 -14.47 -0.20 -18.08
CA PHE A 68 -15.08 0.67 -17.06
C PHE A 68 -16.23 1.52 -17.59
N MET A 69 -16.53 1.45 -18.90
CA MET A 69 -17.59 2.22 -19.56
C MET A 69 -18.86 1.39 -19.87
N THR A 70 -18.87 0.09 -19.57
CA THR A 70 -20.02 -0.77 -19.90
C THR A 70 -21.17 -0.65 -18.87
N LYS A 71 -22.37 -1.13 -19.25
CA LYS A 71 -23.55 -1.17 -18.35
C LYS A 71 -23.34 -2.09 -17.14
N CYS A 72 -22.43 -3.05 -17.24
CA CYS A 72 -21.93 -3.77 -16.09
C CYS A 72 -20.79 -2.95 -15.50
N TYR A 73 -21.07 -2.23 -14.42
CA TYR A 73 -20.02 -1.46 -13.75
C TYR A 73 -18.98 -2.41 -13.18
N THR A 74 -17.72 -2.17 -13.53
CA THR A 74 -16.61 -2.93 -12.98
C THR A 74 -16.14 -2.29 -11.68
N THR A 75 -16.08 -3.09 -10.61
CA THR A 75 -15.63 -2.65 -9.28
C THR A 75 -14.31 -3.28 -8.88
N LEU A 76 -13.62 -2.58 -7.98
CA LEU A 76 -12.48 -3.10 -7.23
C LEU A 76 -12.91 -3.16 -5.77
N ASP A 77 -12.96 -4.36 -5.22
CA ASP A 77 -13.47 -4.61 -3.87
C ASP A 77 -12.34 -5.05 -2.92
N ILE A 78 -12.50 -4.75 -1.63
CA ILE A 78 -11.56 -5.11 -0.58
C ILE A 78 -12.18 -6.23 0.25
N ILE A 79 -11.56 -7.41 0.19
CA ILE A 79 -11.95 -8.57 0.99
C ILE A 79 -11.02 -8.67 2.19
N ILE A 80 -11.53 -8.83 3.42
CA ILE A 80 -10.77 -9.07 4.65
C ILE A 80 -11.27 -10.36 5.27
N ASP A 81 -10.36 -11.30 5.58
CA ASP A 81 -10.71 -12.63 6.11
C ASP A 81 -11.80 -13.35 5.26
N GLY A 82 -11.80 -13.14 3.94
CA GLY A 82 -12.80 -13.71 3.02
C GLY A 82 -14.17 -13.03 3.06
N GLN A 83 -14.31 -11.88 3.70
CA GLN A 83 -15.54 -11.09 3.78
C GLN A 83 -15.36 -9.72 3.16
N ASP A 84 -16.38 -9.19 2.47
CA ASP A 84 -16.39 -7.78 2.09
C ASP A 84 -16.28 -6.91 3.36
N ILE A 85 -15.52 -5.82 3.29
CA ILE A 85 -15.33 -4.92 4.43
C ILE A 85 -16.64 -4.39 5.03
N SER A 86 -17.68 -4.21 4.21
CA SER A 86 -19.01 -3.83 4.69
C SER A 86 -19.63 -4.89 5.60
N GLU A 87 -19.39 -6.17 5.30
CA GLU A 87 -19.89 -7.34 6.02
C GLU A 87 -18.97 -7.76 7.19
N TYR A 88 -17.70 -7.35 7.17
CA TYR A 88 -16.69 -7.74 8.17
C TYR A 88 -17.12 -7.39 9.60
N SER A 89 -17.39 -8.38 10.46
CA SER A 89 -18.03 -8.12 11.76
C SER A 89 -17.08 -7.74 12.89
N ARG A 90 -15.77 -7.86 12.70
CA ARG A 90 -14.75 -7.65 13.75
C ARG A 90 -14.25 -6.20 13.77
N ARG A 91 -13.61 -5.83 14.88
CA ARG A 91 -12.94 -4.53 15.00
C ARG A 91 -11.67 -4.50 14.15
N ILE A 92 -11.42 -3.36 13.53
CA ILE A 92 -10.18 -3.09 12.80
C ILE A 92 -9.28 -2.29 13.72
N TYR A 93 -8.08 -2.81 13.98
CA TYR A 93 -7.10 -2.17 14.87
C TYR A 93 -6.05 -1.44 14.05
N LYS A 94 -5.68 -0.21 14.44
CA LYS A 94 -4.54 0.52 13.89
C LYS A 94 -3.27 -0.28 14.13
N LYS A 95 -2.35 -0.22 13.17
CA LYS A 95 -1.07 -0.95 13.19
C LYS A 95 -1.23 -2.49 13.28
N TYR A 96 -2.44 -3.02 13.15
CA TYR A 96 -2.66 -4.45 12.98
C TYR A 96 -2.57 -4.81 11.50
N GLU A 97 -1.97 -5.96 11.23
CA GLU A 97 -1.83 -6.47 9.87
C GLU A 97 -3.19 -6.94 9.39
N VAL A 98 -3.66 -6.35 8.29
CA VAL A 98 -4.89 -6.74 7.64
C VAL A 98 -4.53 -7.38 6.31
N SER A 99 -4.80 -8.67 6.17
CA SER A 99 -4.74 -9.33 4.87
C SER A 99 -6.01 -9.03 4.10
N GLY A 100 -5.85 -8.75 2.82
CA GLY A 100 -6.97 -8.62 1.93
C GLY A 100 -6.65 -8.90 0.48
N GLU A 101 -7.69 -8.81 -0.33
CA GLU A 101 -7.61 -9.09 -1.77
C GLU A 101 -8.24 -7.93 -2.53
N ILE A 102 -7.65 -7.62 -3.68
CA ILE A 102 -8.23 -6.75 -4.69
C ILE A 102 -8.83 -7.64 -5.76
N GLU A 103 -10.15 -7.69 -5.80
CA GLU A 103 -10.90 -8.39 -6.86
C GLU A 103 -11.40 -7.38 -7.89
N PHE A 104 -11.23 -7.73 -9.17
CA PHE A 104 -11.87 -7.08 -10.31
C PHE A 104 -13.18 -7.80 -10.64
N VAL A 105 -14.30 -7.08 -10.61
CA VAL A 105 -15.62 -7.67 -10.85
C VAL A 105 -16.21 -7.16 -12.16
N GLU A 106 -16.27 -8.00 -13.19
CA GLU A 106 -16.83 -7.65 -14.51
C GLU A 106 -18.14 -8.41 -14.76
N CYS A 107 -19.27 -7.69 -14.87
CA CYS A 107 -20.60 -8.31 -15.07
C CYS A 107 -20.92 -9.45 -14.07
N GLY A 108 -20.40 -9.37 -12.84
CA GLY A 108 -20.57 -10.41 -11.80
C GLY A 108 -19.56 -11.56 -11.87
N GLN A 109 -18.63 -11.56 -12.83
CA GLN A 109 -17.47 -12.44 -12.83
C GLN A 109 -16.35 -11.81 -12.00
N LYS A 110 -15.87 -12.55 -10.99
CA LYS A 110 -14.78 -12.11 -10.12
C LYS A 110 -13.43 -12.61 -10.67
N GLN A 111 -12.49 -11.69 -10.83
CA GLN A 111 -11.12 -11.96 -11.19
C GLN A 111 -10.20 -11.43 -10.09
N HIS A 112 -9.40 -12.30 -9.50
CA HIS A 112 -8.44 -11.89 -8.48
C HIS A 112 -7.28 -11.13 -9.15
N LEU A 113 -7.02 -9.88 -8.75
CA LEU A 113 -5.88 -9.11 -9.26
C LEU A 113 -4.64 -9.30 -8.40
N CYS A 114 -4.77 -9.06 -7.09
CA CYS A 114 -3.68 -9.29 -6.14
C CYS A 114 -4.20 -9.52 -4.73
N SER A 115 -3.44 -10.32 -3.99
CA SER A 115 -3.53 -10.41 -2.54
C SER A 115 -2.58 -9.37 -1.95
N PHE A 116 -2.93 -8.80 -0.82
CA PHE A 116 -2.07 -7.87 -0.11
C PHE A 116 -2.21 -8.02 1.41
N GLU A 117 -1.20 -7.57 2.12
CA GLU A 117 -1.22 -7.32 3.55
C GLU A 117 -0.99 -5.83 3.75
N ALA A 118 -1.78 -5.21 4.61
CA ALA A 118 -1.74 -3.77 4.86
C ALA A 118 -1.69 -3.45 6.35
N PHE A 119 -0.85 -2.47 6.69
CA PHE A 119 -0.93 -1.75 7.96
C PHE A 119 -1.56 -0.38 7.72
N VAL A 120 -2.65 -0.10 8.43
CA VAL A 120 -3.32 1.20 8.39
C VAL A 120 -2.96 1.99 9.64
N GLY A 121 -2.24 3.09 9.43
CA GLY A 121 -1.95 4.13 10.41
C GLY A 121 -3.02 5.23 10.38
N ALA A 122 -2.75 6.34 11.07
CA ALA A 122 -3.66 7.50 11.04
C ALA A 122 -3.76 8.13 9.65
N ASP A 123 -2.61 8.33 8.97
CA ASP A 123 -2.53 9.00 7.67
C ASP A 123 -1.69 8.21 6.63
N SER A 124 -1.35 6.97 6.95
CA SER A 124 -0.47 6.14 6.13
C SER A 124 -1.02 4.73 5.94
N VAL A 125 -0.78 4.18 4.76
CA VAL A 125 -1.04 2.79 4.42
C VAL A 125 0.27 2.19 3.94
N VAL A 126 0.70 1.10 4.58
CA VAL A 126 1.88 0.34 4.18
C VAL A 126 1.41 -1.02 3.71
N VAL A 127 1.81 -1.44 2.51
CA VAL A 127 1.29 -2.60 1.81
C VAL A 127 2.45 -3.53 1.43
N ARG A 128 2.20 -4.83 1.42
CA ARG A 128 2.98 -5.83 0.67
C ARG A 128 2.03 -6.79 -0.04
N ASP A 129 2.39 -7.22 -1.24
CA ASP A 129 1.64 -8.18 -2.07
C ASP A 129 1.97 -9.65 -1.76
N ALA A 130 3.18 -9.91 -1.24
CA ALA A 130 3.63 -11.23 -0.85
C ALA A 130 4.52 -11.16 0.38
N PHE A 131 4.52 -12.22 1.19
CA PHE A 131 5.37 -12.34 2.38
C PHE A 131 6.87 -12.07 2.12
N ARG A 132 7.35 -12.37 0.90
CA ARG A 132 8.75 -12.19 0.50
C ARG A 132 9.08 -10.78 0.04
N ASN A 133 8.07 -9.97 -0.26
CA ASN A 133 8.25 -8.62 -0.74
C ASN A 133 8.32 -7.66 0.46
N PRO A 134 9.17 -6.62 0.38
CA PRO A 134 9.31 -5.67 1.48
C PRO A 134 8.01 -4.89 1.66
N TRP A 135 7.77 -4.45 2.89
CA TRP A 135 6.71 -3.49 3.18
C TRP A 135 7.01 -2.17 2.48
N GLN A 136 6.04 -1.64 1.74
CA GLN A 136 6.17 -0.40 0.99
C GLN A 136 5.01 0.55 1.29
N ASN A 137 5.26 1.85 1.21
CA ASN A 137 4.17 2.82 1.25
C ASN A 137 3.21 2.58 0.08
N SER A 138 1.90 2.73 0.30
CA SER A 138 0.88 2.55 -0.74
C SER A 138 1.15 3.36 -2.01
N ASP A 139 1.70 4.57 -1.89
CA ASP A 139 2.01 5.43 -3.04
C ASP A 139 3.15 4.83 -3.90
N ILE A 140 4.11 4.15 -3.26
CA ILE A 140 5.20 3.44 -3.95
C ILE A 140 4.65 2.17 -4.59
N TYR A 141 3.91 1.38 -3.80
CA TYR A 141 3.33 0.12 -4.23
C TYR A 141 2.43 0.30 -5.46
N THR A 142 1.48 1.25 -5.41
CA THR A 142 0.54 1.49 -6.51
C THR A 142 1.24 1.97 -7.77
N ARG A 143 2.25 2.83 -7.65
CA ARG A 143 3.06 3.26 -8.79
C ARG A 143 3.77 2.10 -9.46
N ASP A 144 4.42 1.24 -8.68
CA ASP A 144 5.19 0.11 -9.19
C ASP A 144 4.25 -0.95 -9.79
N PHE A 145 3.13 -1.24 -9.12
CA PHE A 145 2.04 -2.08 -9.65
C PHE A 145 1.50 -1.57 -10.98
N CYS A 146 1.15 -0.28 -11.06
CA CYS A 146 0.63 0.32 -12.29
C CYS A 146 1.68 0.29 -13.41
N LYS A 147 2.96 0.49 -13.09
CA LYS A 147 4.05 0.37 -14.07
C LYS A 147 4.11 -1.04 -14.64
N ASP A 148 4.05 -2.07 -13.80
CA ASP A 148 4.09 -3.47 -14.25
C ASP A 148 2.86 -3.82 -15.09
N ILE A 149 1.67 -3.36 -14.70
CA ILE A 149 0.45 -3.56 -15.49
C ILE A 149 0.52 -2.83 -16.83
N LEU A 150 1.00 -1.59 -16.88
CA LEU A 150 1.05 -0.78 -18.11
C LEU A 150 2.19 -1.22 -19.05
N GLN A 151 3.21 -1.93 -18.58
CA GLN A 151 4.35 -2.38 -19.39
C GLN A 151 4.18 -3.77 -20.01
N ASN A 152 3.28 -4.60 -19.46
CA ASN A 152 3.00 -5.92 -20.00
C ASN A 152 1.82 -5.84 -21.01
N ASP A 153 2.18 -5.72 -22.30
CA ASP A 153 1.31 -5.91 -23.46
C ASP A 153 1.39 -7.34 -24.01
#